data_AF-A0A8H9L3S5-F1
#
_entry.id   AF-A0A8H9L3S5-F1
#
_cell.length_a   1.000
_cell.length_b   1.000
_cell.length_c   1.000
_cell.angle_alpha   90.00
_cell.angle_beta   90.00
_cell.angle_gamma   90.00
#
_symmetry.space_group_name_H-M   'P 1'
#
loop_
_entity.id
_entity.type
_entity.pdbx_description
1 polymer ?
#
loop_
_entity_poly.entity_id
_entity_poly.type
_entity_poly.pdbx_seq_one_letter_code
_entity_poly.pdbx_strand_id
1 'polypeptide(L)'
;MENVITLTADAWEAFLAGLYERDDRLDLRRDGETYARDEVVDAWVMSGHAEALRSADLDGDVWGTLEDIEEQAPDEEAAWAKIRAFYLERGCVLVQVQGYDEPEDWILTEALARRLGLIPA
;
A
#
# COMPACT_ATOMS: atom_id res chain seq x y z
N MET A 1 -8.83 -16.73 -3.22
CA MET A 1 -9.57 -15.47 -3.11
C MET A 1 -8.60 -14.40 -3.57
N GLU A 2 -9.01 -13.53 -4.50
CA GLU A 2 -8.18 -12.37 -4.84
C GLU A 2 -8.22 -11.41 -3.64
N ASN A 3 -7.06 -11.21 -2.99
CA ASN A 3 -6.90 -10.26 -1.88
C ASN A 3 -6.70 -8.85 -2.46
N VAL A 4 -7.70 -8.37 -3.19
CA VAL A 4 -7.67 -7.07 -3.88
C VAL A 4 -8.78 -6.18 -3.32
N ILE A 5 -8.43 -4.95 -2.95
CA ILE A 5 -9.32 -3.89 -2.51
C ILE A 5 -9.24 -2.76 -3.52
N THR A 6 -10.38 -2.19 -3.87
CA THR A 6 -10.45 -1.01 -4.72
C THR A 6 -10.97 0.17 -3.93
N LEU A 7 -10.21 1.26 -3.91
CA LEU A 7 -10.59 2.54 -3.33
C LEU A 7 -10.68 3.59 -4.42
N THR A 8 -11.49 4.63 -4.21
CA THR A 8 -11.37 5.87 -4.97
C THR A 8 -10.24 6.72 -4.39
N ALA A 9 -9.73 7.70 -5.16
CA ALA A 9 -8.76 8.67 -4.65
C ALA A 9 -9.25 9.34 -3.36
N ASP A 10 -10.51 9.83 -3.31
CA ASP A 10 -11.09 10.41 -2.10
C ASP A 10 -11.12 9.42 -0.91
N ALA A 11 -11.38 8.14 -1.16
CA ALA A 11 -11.40 7.12 -0.11
C ALA A 11 -9.99 6.75 0.37
N TRP A 12 -8.99 6.81 -0.51
CA TRP A 12 -7.58 6.65 -0.18
C TRP A 12 -7.08 7.80 0.68
N GLU A 13 -7.36 9.05 0.30
CA GLU A 13 -7.00 10.23 1.09
C GLU A 13 -7.68 10.22 2.46
N ALA A 14 -8.98 9.86 2.51
CA ALA A 14 -9.69 9.71 3.77
C ALA A 14 -9.13 8.57 4.64
N PHE A 15 -8.69 7.47 4.01
CA PHE A 15 -8.03 6.37 4.69
C PHE A 15 -6.72 6.84 5.32
N LEU A 16 -5.81 7.46 4.55
CA LEU A 16 -4.54 7.98 5.06
C LEU A 16 -4.74 9.00 6.19
N ALA A 17 -5.71 9.92 6.05
CA ALA A 17 -6.05 10.88 7.10
C ALA A 17 -6.55 10.22 8.40
N GLY A 18 -7.08 8.99 8.31
CA GLY A 18 -7.48 8.17 9.44
C GLY A 18 -6.33 7.44 10.14
N LEU A 19 -5.11 7.50 9.61
CA LEU A 19 -3.94 6.81 10.14
C LEU A 19 -3.05 7.71 10.99
N TYR A 20 -2.26 7.10 11.85
CA TYR A 20 -1.11 7.72 12.48
C TYR A 20 0.07 6.76 12.50
N GLU A 21 1.28 7.30 12.56
CA GLU A 21 2.52 6.55 12.71
C GLU A 21 3.23 7.01 13.98
N ARG A 22 3.64 6.05 14.82
CA ARG A 22 4.36 6.30 16.07
C ARG A 22 5.28 5.12 16.35
N ASP A 23 6.55 5.40 16.60
CA ASP A 23 7.57 4.38 16.88
C ASP A 23 7.63 3.30 15.77
N ASP A 24 7.69 3.71 14.49
CA ASP A 24 7.70 2.84 13.30
C ASP A 24 6.44 1.96 13.15
N ARG A 25 5.38 2.30 13.89
CA ARG A 25 4.12 1.56 13.87
C ARG A 25 2.99 2.41 13.30
N LEU A 26 2.49 1.94 12.16
CA LEU A 26 1.27 2.43 11.53
C LEU A 26 0.01 1.81 12.17
N ASP A 27 -0.95 2.64 12.58
CA ASP A 27 -2.22 2.21 13.19
C ASP A 27 -3.37 3.21 12.92
N LEU A 28 -4.60 2.84 13.29
CA LEU A 28 -5.80 3.67 13.13
C LEU A 28 -5.94 4.70 14.23
N ARG A 29 -6.26 5.94 13.87
CA ARG A 29 -6.69 6.96 14.82
C ARG A 29 -7.98 6.54 15.52
N ARG A 30 -8.10 6.93 16.80
CA ARG A 30 -9.23 6.62 17.67
C ARG A 30 -9.86 7.89 18.20
N ASP A 31 -11.18 7.87 18.29
CA ASP A 31 -11.94 8.97 18.86
C ASP A 31 -11.53 9.24 20.31
N GLY A 32 -11.23 10.50 20.61
CA GLY A 32 -10.84 10.96 21.95
C GLY A 32 -9.35 10.82 22.28
N GLU A 33 -8.54 10.25 21.38
CA GLU A 33 -7.08 10.28 21.50
C GLU A 33 -6.46 11.54 20.87
N THR A 34 -5.30 11.95 21.37
CA THR A 34 -4.52 13.06 20.84
C THR A 34 -3.32 12.53 20.06
N TYR A 35 -3.10 13.09 18.88
CA TYR A 35 -1.99 12.75 18.00
C TYR A 35 -1.15 13.98 17.72
N ALA A 36 0.17 13.80 17.73
CA ALA A 36 1.10 14.86 17.39
C ALA A 36 1.12 15.10 15.87
N ARG A 37 1.63 16.26 15.45
CA ARG A 37 1.60 16.66 14.04
C ARG A 37 2.56 15.83 13.19
N ASP A 38 3.65 15.39 13.78
CA ASP A 38 4.64 14.49 13.21
C ASP A 38 4.14 13.05 13.07
N GLU A 39 2.97 12.71 13.66
CA GLU A 39 2.31 11.41 13.51
C GLU A 39 1.29 11.40 12.36
N VAL A 40 1.31 12.41 11.49
CA VAL A 40 0.44 12.46 10.30
C VAL A 40 1.00 11.51 9.25
N VAL A 41 0.13 10.69 8.67
CA VAL A 41 0.47 9.76 7.61
C VAL A 41 0.02 10.34 6.28
N ASP A 42 0.95 10.44 5.35
CA ASP A 42 0.71 10.68 3.94
C ASP A 42 1.19 9.46 3.11
N ALA A 43 1.15 9.58 1.78
CA ALA A 43 1.61 8.51 0.90
C ALA A 43 3.10 8.16 1.12
N TRP A 44 3.94 9.15 1.46
CA TRP A 44 5.37 8.93 1.73
C TRP A 44 5.58 8.13 3.01
N VAL A 45 4.85 8.42 4.09
CA VAL A 45 4.90 7.60 5.31
C VAL A 45 4.33 6.20 5.05
N MET A 46 3.24 6.10 4.28
CA MET A 46 2.63 4.82 3.93
C MET A 46 3.58 3.91 3.12
N SER A 47 4.41 4.47 2.24
CA SER A 47 5.33 3.69 1.40
C SER A 47 6.38 2.95 2.21
N GLY A 48 6.80 3.48 3.37
CA GLY A 48 7.70 2.78 4.30
C GLY A 48 7.11 1.49 4.91
N HIS A 49 5.80 1.27 4.75
CA HIS A 49 5.09 0.09 5.25
C HIS A 49 4.55 -0.83 4.15
N ALA A 50 4.69 -0.44 2.88
CA ALA A 50 4.28 -1.27 1.75
C ALA A 50 5.37 -2.30 1.41
N GLU A 51 4.96 -3.49 0.99
CA GLU A 51 5.88 -4.53 0.49
C GLU A 51 6.34 -4.23 -0.94
N ALA A 52 5.47 -3.59 -1.72
CA ALA A 52 5.74 -3.04 -3.04
C ALA A 52 4.65 -2.04 -3.40
N LEU A 53 4.95 -1.09 -4.28
CA LEU A 53 3.96 -0.15 -4.77
C LEU A 53 4.25 0.24 -6.22
N ARG A 54 3.22 0.73 -6.90
CA ARG A 54 3.32 1.43 -8.18
C ARG A 54 2.45 2.67 -8.07
N SER A 55 3.09 3.83 -7.98
CA SER A 55 2.44 5.12 -7.72
C SER A 55 2.85 6.14 -8.78
N ALA A 56 1.97 7.11 -9.01
CA ALA A 56 2.24 8.26 -9.85
C ALA A 56 3.24 9.24 -9.21
N ASP A 57 3.14 9.39 -7.88
CA ASP A 57 3.83 10.43 -7.12
C ASP A 57 5.09 9.91 -6.41
N LEU A 58 5.19 8.60 -6.22
CA LEU A 58 6.31 7.94 -5.53
C LEU A 58 7.03 6.95 -6.43
N ASP A 59 8.36 6.97 -6.37
CA ASP A 59 9.17 5.92 -6.99
C ASP A 59 9.04 4.63 -6.19
N GLY A 60 8.26 3.68 -6.72
CA GLY A 60 8.04 2.37 -6.12
C GLY A 60 9.16 1.36 -6.39
N ASP A 61 10.21 1.74 -7.11
CA ASP A 61 11.32 0.87 -7.53
C ASP A 61 10.85 -0.50 -8.06
N VAL A 62 9.94 -0.47 -9.05
CA VAL A 62 9.34 -1.67 -9.65
C VAL A 62 10.41 -2.64 -10.16
N TRP A 63 11.49 -2.11 -10.74
CA TRP A 63 12.57 -2.95 -11.28
C TRP A 63 13.44 -3.54 -10.18
N GLY A 64 13.82 -2.78 -9.15
CA GLY A 64 14.54 -3.32 -7.99
C GLY A 64 13.72 -4.38 -7.27
N THR A 65 12.41 -4.13 -7.07
CA THR A 65 11.49 -5.12 -6.50
C THR A 65 11.40 -6.40 -7.35
N LEU A 66 11.37 -6.27 -8.68
CA LEU A 66 11.36 -7.43 -9.59
C LEU A 66 12.64 -8.25 -9.49
N GLU A 67 13.79 -7.57 -9.38
CA GLU A 67 15.10 -8.20 -9.20
C GLU A 67 15.19 -8.93 -7.85
N ASP A 68 14.69 -8.32 -6.77
CA ASP A 68 14.67 -8.92 -5.43
C ASP A 68 13.86 -10.22 -5.35
N ILE A 69 12.81 -10.36 -6.16
CA ILE A 69 12.02 -11.59 -6.29
C ILE A 69 12.57 -12.56 -7.34
N GLU A 70 13.77 -12.30 -7.88
CA GLU A 70 14.49 -13.10 -8.87
C GLU A 70 13.72 -13.33 -10.20
N GLU A 71 12.93 -12.34 -10.62
CA GLU A 71 12.11 -12.39 -11.83
C GLU A 71 12.61 -11.45 -12.94
N GLN A 72 12.10 -11.66 -14.16
CA GLN A 72 12.39 -10.78 -15.31
C GLN A 72 11.10 -10.47 -16.08
N ALA A 73 11.04 -9.27 -16.66
CA ALA A 73 9.91 -8.81 -17.45
C ALA A 73 10.35 -7.94 -18.63
N PRO A 74 9.60 -7.95 -19.74
CA PRO A 74 9.92 -7.14 -20.93
C PRO A 74 9.57 -5.65 -20.77
N ASP A 75 8.66 -5.32 -19.86
CA ASP A 75 8.15 -3.98 -19.61
C ASP A 75 7.59 -3.88 -18.19
N GLU A 76 7.28 -2.65 -17.76
CA GLU A 76 6.86 -2.37 -16.39
C GLU A 76 5.49 -2.96 -16.03
N GLU A 77 4.57 -3.06 -17.00
CA GLU A 77 3.26 -3.69 -16.76
C GLU A 77 3.42 -5.19 -16.50
N ALA A 78 4.27 -5.87 -17.28
CA ALA A 78 4.60 -7.26 -17.05
C ALA A 78 5.40 -7.47 -15.75
N ALA A 79 6.28 -6.53 -15.38
CA ALA A 79 6.99 -6.53 -14.09
C ALA A 79 5.99 -6.43 -12.93
N TRP A 80 5.08 -5.46 -12.98
CA TRP A 80 4.07 -5.25 -11.96
C TRP A 80 3.10 -6.44 -11.84
N ALA A 81 2.70 -7.05 -12.96
CA ALA A 81 1.90 -8.27 -12.94
C ALA A 81 2.59 -9.42 -12.19
N LYS A 82 3.91 -9.59 -12.36
CA LYS A 82 4.71 -10.61 -11.64
C LYS A 82 4.84 -10.29 -10.15
N ILE A 83 5.13 -9.04 -9.80
CA ILE A 83 5.22 -8.58 -8.41
C ILE A 83 3.89 -8.81 -7.68
N ARG A 84 2.76 -8.40 -8.28
CA ARG A 84 1.43 -8.66 -7.73
C ARG A 84 1.20 -10.14 -7.50
N ALA A 85 1.45 -10.98 -8.50
CA ALA A 85 1.27 -12.43 -8.36
C ALA A 85 2.11 -13.00 -7.21
N PHE A 86 3.39 -12.63 -7.14
CA PHE A 86 4.32 -13.09 -6.11
C PHE A 86 3.81 -12.79 -4.70
N TYR A 87 3.41 -11.54 -4.42
CA TYR A 87 2.96 -11.15 -3.08
C TYR A 87 1.55 -11.64 -2.75
N LEU A 88 0.62 -11.62 -3.71
CA LEU A 88 -0.75 -12.09 -3.48
C LEU A 88 -0.80 -13.60 -3.20
N GLU A 89 0.05 -14.40 -3.85
CA GLU A 89 0.19 -15.83 -3.55
C GLU A 89 0.69 -16.10 -2.12
N ARG A 90 1.36 -15.12 -1.50
CA ARG A 90 1.87 -15.17 -0.12
C ARG A 90 0.90 -14.57 0.90
N GLY A 91 -0.32 -14.21 0.47
CA GLY A 91 -1.38 -13.70 1.34
C GLY A 91 -1.40 -12.19 1.51
N CYS A 92 -0.50 -11.43 0.87
CA CYS A 92 -0.56 -9.98 0.88
C CYS A 92 -1.87 -9.48 0.25
N VAL A 93 -2.16 -8.20 0.48
CA VAL A 93 -3.35 -7.49 0.01
C VAL A 93 -2.92 -6.39 -0.95
N LEU A 94 -3.52 -6.36 -2.13
CA LEU A 94 -3.37 -5.26 -3.08
C LEU A 94 -4.48 -4.24 -2.85
N VAL A 95 -4.10 -2.99 -2.58
CA VAL A 95 -5.01 -1.83 -2.59
C VAL A 95 -4.79 -1.09 -3.91
N GLN A 96 -5.83 -1.05 -4.74
CA GLN A 96 -5.83 -0.31 -6.00
C GLN A 96 -6.63 0.97 -5.82
N VAL A 97 -6.03 2.11 -6.08
CA VAL A 97 -6.68 3.42 -5.98
C VAL A 97 -7.05 3.90 -7.38
N GLN A 98 -8.34 4.14 -7.58
CA GLN A 98 -8.91 4.61 -8.83
C GLN A 98 -9.20 6.10 -8.78
N GLY A 99 -9.03 6.78 -9.91
CA GLY A 99 -9.35 8.20 -10.06
C GLY A 99 -8.13 9.11 -10.24
N TYR A 100 -6.92 8.56 -10.18
CA TYR A 100 -5.71 9.22 -10.67
C TYR A 100 -5.51 8.97 -12.16
N ASP A 101 -4.73 9.85 -12.81
CA ASP A 101 -4.39 9.72 -14.24
C ASP A 101 -3.36 8.60 -14.50
N GLU A 102 -2.56 8.28 -13.48
CA GLU A 102 -1.55 7.23 -13.48
C GLU A 102 -1.91 6.15 -12.44
N PRO A 103 -1.34 4.93 -12.55
CA PRO A 103 -1.62 3.85 -11.61
C PRO A 103 -1.24 4.19 -10.17
N GLU A 104 -2.04 3.72 -9.22
CA GLU A 104 -1.81 3.89 -7.80
C GLU A 104 -2.19 2.59 -7.08
N ASP A 105 -1.21 1.70 -6.95
CA ASP A 105 -1.36 0.34 -6.46
C ASP A 105 -0.39 0.09 -5.29
N TRP A 106 -0.89 -0.45 -4.18
CA TRP A 106 -0.12 -0.68 -2.94
C TRP A 106 -0.26 -2.12 -2.48
N ILE A 107 0.86 -2.79 -2.20
CA ILE A 107 0.86 -4.15 -1.65
C ILE A 107 1.19 -4.08 -0.17
N LEU A 108 0.28 -4.58 0.67
CA LEU A 108 0.42 -4.61 2.12
C LEU A 108 0.44 -6.05 2.61
N THR A 109 1.16 -6.32 3.69
CA THR A 109 0.99 -7.62 4.38
C THR A 109 -0.44 -7.79 4.86
N GLU A 110 -0.90 -9.04 4.95
CA GLU A 110 -2.23 -9.36 5.49
C GLU A 110 -2.42 -8.79 6.92
N ALA A 111 -1.38 -8.91 7.75
CA ALA A 111 -1.41 -8.45 9.13
C ALA A 111 -1.56 -6.93 9.23
N LEU A 112 -0.89 -6.18 8.36
CA LEU A 112 -1.04 -4.74 8.28
C LEU A 112 -2.43 -4.38 7.76
N ALA A 113 -2.90 -5.00 6.68
CA ALA A 113 -4.23 -4.75 6.12
C ALA A 113 -5.36 -5.00 7.14
N ARG A 114 -5.27 -6.07 7.96
CA ARG A 114 -6.19 -6.33 9.08
C ARG A 114 -6.11 -5.24 10.16
N ARG A 115 -4.89 -4.85 10.54
CA ARG A 115 -4.67 -3.80 11.57
C ARG A 115 -5.28 -2.46 11.14
N LEU A 116 -5.13 -2.11 9.88
CA LEU A 116 -5.64 -0.86 9.30
C LEU A 116 -7.14 -0.94 8.93
N GLY A 117 -7.81 -2.06 9.19
CA GLY A 117 -9.24 -2.23 8.92
C GLY A 117 -9.60 -2.32 7.44
N LEU A 118 -8.63 -2.57 6.56
CA LEU A 118 -8.85 -2.74 5.12
C LEU A 118 -9.52 -4.08 4.79
N ILE A 119 -9.24 -5.11 5.59
CA ILE A 119 -9.90 -6.42 5.53
C ILE A 119 -10.41 -6.84 6.92
N PRO A 120 -11.42 -7.75 7.00
CA PRO A 120 -11.90 -8.27 8.28
C PRO A 120 -10.78 -8.88 9.12
N ALA A 121 -10.84 -8.71 10.44
CA ALA A 121 -9.88 -9.25 11.41
C ALA A 121 -9.90 -10.78 11.51
#